data_AF-A0A1W9LIN8-F1
#
_entry.id   AF-A0A1W9LIN8-F1
#
_cell.length_a   1.000
_cell.length_b   1.000
_cell.length_c   1.000
_cell.angle_alpha   90.00
_cell.angle_beta   90.00
_cell.angle_gamma   90.00
#
_symmetry.space_group_name_H-M   'P 1'
#
loop_
_entity.id
_entity.type
_entity.pdbx_description
1 polymer ?
#
loop_
_entity_poly.entity_id
_entity_poly.type
_entity_poly.pdbx_seq_one_letter_code
_entity_poly.pdbx_strand_id
1 'polypeptide(L)'
;MTDDSGAGITRENALLLLREHLNNEKLVAHCLASEAIMRALAVKFEKDQDMWGIAGLLHDLDYEITGEDSASHGAISAKILGEKGVSFEIADVIKKHNAEGLGLVRSTLFEHALTCAESITGMIVATALIYPDKKISSIKVDDLVKSHM
;
A
#
# COMPACT_ATOMS: atom_id res chain seq x y z
N MET A 1 5.46 25.34 -2.78
CA MET A 1 6.70 24.56 -2.59
C MET A 1 6.38 23.16 -3.06
N THR A 2 6.55 22.91 -4.36
CA THR A 2 6.50 21.56 -4.91
C THR A 2 7.82 20.92 -4.51
N ASP A 3 7.73 19.95 -3.60
CA ASP A 3 8.85 19.09 -3.25
C ASP A 3 9.35 18.38 -4.51
N ASP A 4 10.67 18.35 -4.67
CA ASP A 4 11.39 17.89 -5.86
C ASP A 4 11.56 16.36 -5.81
N SER A 5 10.56 15.67 -5.27
CA SER A 5 10.48 14.20 -5.31
C SER A 5 9.80 13.80 -6.61
N GLY A 6 10.36 12.80 -7.31
CA GLY A 6 9.79 12.25 -8.54
C GLY A 6 8.34 11.74 -8.39
N ALA A 7 7.84 11.68 -7.15
CA ALA A 7 6.49 11.25 -6.77
C ALA A 7 5.39 12.28 -7.07
N GLY A 8 5.72 13.57 -7.20
CA GLY A 8 4.72 14.63 -7.43
C GLY A 8 3.85 14.97 -6.22
N ILE A 9 4.15 14.43 -5.04
CA ILE A 9 3.47 14.72 -3.77
C ILE A 9 4.43 14.49 -2.60
N THR A 10 4.35 15.32 -1.55
CA THR A 10 5.08 15.07 -0.30
C THR A 10 4.43 13.95 0.49
N ARG A 11 5.20 13.28 1.35
CA ARG A 11 4.66 12.29 2.28
C ARG A 11 3.56 12.88 3.17
N GLU A 12 3.73 14.12 3.64
CA GLU A 12 2.76 14.80 4.50
C GLU A 12 1.43 15.02 3.76
N ASN A 13 1.49 15.49 2.51
CA ASN A 13 0.30 15.70 1.69
C ASN A 13 -0.35 14.37 1.28
N ALA A 14 0.45 13.32 1.04
CA ALA A 14 -0.07 11.98 0.82
C ALA A 14 -0.83 11.46 2.04
N LEU A 15 -0.31 11.66 3.26
CA LEU A 15 -1.00 11.27 4.49
C LEU A 15 -2.30 12.04 4.71
N LEU A 16 -2.31 13.34 4.40
CA LEU A 16 -3.54 14.15 4.43
C LEU A 16 -4.56 13.60 3.43
N LEU A 17 -4.15 13.35 2.18
CA LEU A 17 -5.00 12.78 1.14
C LEU A 17 -5.57 11.42 1.56
N LEU A 18 -4.77 10.56 2.17
CA LEU A 18 -5.22 9.27 2.71
C LEU A 18 -6.33 9.45 3.72
N ARG A 19 -6.16 10.35 4.69
CA ARG A 19 -7.15 10.64 5.74
C ARG A 19 -8.39 11.37 5.24
N GLU A 20 -8.33 12.00 4.07
CA GLU A 20 -9.51 12.55 3.39
C GLU A 20 -10.43 11.44 2.83
N HIS A 21 -9.87 10.27 2.49
CA HIS A 21 -10.60 9.18 1.82
C HIS A 21 -10.88 7.97 2.72
N LEU A 22 -10.05 7.75 3.74
CA LEU A 22 -10.20 6.63 4.67
C LEU A 22 -10.51 7.12 6.09
N ASN A 23 -11.69 6.77 6.57
CA ASN A 23 -12.15 7.06 7.93
C ASN A 23 -11.88 5.90 8.90
N ASN A 24 -11.70 4.69 8.37
CA ASN A 24 -11.39 3.50 9.15
C ASN A 24 -9.90 3.48 9.54
N GLU A 25 -9.61 3.74 10.81
CA GLU A 25 -8.25 3.74 11.35
C GLU A 25 -7.51 2.41 11.14
N LYS A 26 -8.20 1.27 10.96
CA LYS A 26 -7.55 0.01 10.60
C LYS A 26 -7.01 0.02 9.16
N LEU A 27 -7.74 0.61 8.22
CA LEU A 27 -7.28 0.77 6.83
C LEU A 27 -6.14 1.77 6.74
N VAL A 28 -6.22 2.87 7.51
CA VAL A 28 -5.11 3.83 7.63
C VAL A 28 -3.87 3.14 8.19
N ALA A 29 -4.00 2.32 9.23
CA ALA A 29 -2.89 1.57 9.80
C ALA A 29 -2.30 0.55 8.81
N HIS A 30 -3.15 -0.10 8.00
CA HIS A 30 -2.72 -0.99 6.91
C HIS A 30 -1.88 -0.25 5.86
N CYS A 31 -2.34 0.90 5.39
CA CYS A 31 -1.59 1.75 4.45
C CYS A 31 -0.25 2.22 5.02
N LEU A 32 -0.21 2.61 6.29
CA LEU A 32 1.03 3.00 6.98
C LEU A 32 2.01 1.82 7.11
N ALA A 33 1.51 0.62 7.36
CA ALA A 33 2.33 -0.58 7.40
C ALA A 33 2.88 -0.92 6.01
N SER A 34 2.05 -0.81 4.96
CA SER A 34 2.46 -1.00 3.57
C SER A 34 3.53 0.02 3.15
N GLU A 35 3.38 1.30 3.52
CA GLU A 35 4.42 2.32 3.35
C GLU A 35 5.76 1.87 3.97
N ALA A 36 5.74 1.44 5.24
CA ALA A 36 6.96 1.04 5.94
C ALA A 36 7.65 -0.14 5.27
N ILE A 37 6.88 -1.15 4.82
CA ILE A 37 7.41 -2.30 4.07
C ILE A 37 7.99 -1.84 2.74
N MET A 38 7.28 -1.02 1.99
CA MET A 38 7.72 -0.53 0.68
C MET A 38 8.99 0.31 0.78
N ARG A 39 9.11 1.18 1.79
CA ARG A 39 10.36 1.91 2.08
C ARG A 39 11.53 0.96 2.37
N ALA A 40 11.31 -0.09 3.17
CA ALA A 40 12.33 -1.09 3.46
C ALA A 40 12.74 -1.91 2.21
N LEU A 41 11.78 -2.27 1.36
CA LEU A 41 12.06 -2.94 0.09
C LEU A 41 12.80 -2.03 -0.89
N ALA A 42 12.48 -0.73 -0.91
CA ALA A 42 13.19 0.25 -1.73
C ALA A 42 14.68 0.32 -1.34
N VAL A 43 14.99 0.35 -0.05
CA VAL A 43 16.40 0.27 0.43
C VAL A 43 17.05 -1.03 -0.06
N LYS A 44 16.37 -2.17 0.10
CA LYS A 44 16.90 -3.49 -0.29
C LYS A 44 17.18 -3.61 -1.79
N PHE A 45 16.35 -2.98 -2.62
CA PHE A 45 16.45 -3.04 -4.07
C PHE A 45 17.09 -1.80 -4.71
N GLU A 46 17.70 -0.94 -3.89
CA GLU A 46 18.37 0.30 -4.32
C GLU A 46 17.46 1.19 -5.18
N LYS A 47 16.21 1.39 -4.69
CA LYS A 47 15.17 2.22 -5.32
C LYS A 47 14.89 3.47 -4.51
N ASP A 48 14.14 4.38 -5.14
CA ASP A 48 13.67 5.60 -4.51
C ASP A 48 12.65 5.27 -3.40
N GLN A 49 13.00 5.65 -2.17
CA GLN A 49 12.20 5.33 -0.99
C GLN A 49 10.90 6.12 -0.93
N ASP A 50 10.86 7.34 -1.48
CA ASP A 50 9.66 8.17 -1.44
C ASP A 50 8.66 7.71 -2.50
N MET A 51 9.12 7.37 -3.71
CA MET A 51 8.28 6.73 -4.72
C MET A 51 7.61 5.46 -4.19
N TRP A 52 8.40 4.57 -3.61
CA TRP A 52 7.91 3.28 -3.10
C TRP A 52 7.04 3.46 -1.86
N GLY A 53 7.46 4.32 -0.94
CA GLY A 53 6.71 4.62 0.28
C GLY A 53 5.35 5.25 -0.02
N ILE A 54 5.28 6.22 -0.93
CA ILE A 54 4.02 6.87 -1.32
C ILE A 54 3.10 5.88 -2.02
N ALA A 55 3.63 5.00 -2.88
CA ALA A 55 2.83 3.93 -3.47
C ALA A 55 2.22 3.00 -2.41
N GLY A 56 3.02 2.57 -1.42
CA GLY A 56 2.50 1.80 -0.29
C GLY A 56 1.47 2.55 0.56
N LEU A 57 1.68 3.85 0.78
CA LEU A 57 0.78 4.68 1.59
C LEU A 57 -0.59 4.92 0.92
N LEU A 58 -0.64 5.00 -0.41
CA LEU A 58 -1.83 5.43 -1.15
C LEU A 58 -2.53 4.31 -1.93
N HIS A 59 -2.05 3.06 -1.87
CA HIS A 59 -2.57 1.99 -2.71
C HIS A 59 -4.08 1.74 -2.53
N ASP A 60 -4.56 1.85 -1.29
CA ASP A 60 -5.95 1.59 -0.89
C ASP A 60 -6.81 2.85 -0.76
N LEU A 61 -6.42 3.96 -1.39
CA LEU A 61 -7.12 5.25 -1.26
C LEU A 61 -8.62 5.15 -1.60
N ASP A 62 -8.99 4.25 -2.51
CA ASP A 62 -10.36 4.03 -2.96
C ASP A 62 -11.13 2.94 -2.19
N TYR A 63 -10.55 2.30 -1.18
CA TYR A 63 -11.16 1.11 -0.55
C TYR A 63 -12.56 1.38 0.02
N GLU A 64 -12.76 2.50 0.72
CA GLU A 64 -14.07 2.90 1.24
C GLU A 64 -15.05 3.33 0.14
N ILE A 65 -14.55 3.77 -1.02
CA ILE A 65 -15.36 4.17 -2.17
C ILE A 65 -15.87 2.95 -2.92
N THR A 66 -14.99 1.97 -3.15
CA THR A 66 -15.32 0.76 -3.90
C THR A 66 -16.21 -0.19 -3.12
N GLY A 67 -16.03 -0.26 -1.79
CA GLY A 67 -16.84 -1.11 -0.92
C GLY A 67 -16.81 -2.57 -1.39
N GLU A 68 -17.98 -3.10 -1.80
CA GLU A 68 -18.11 -4.48 -2.29
C GLU A 68 -17.62 -4.69 -3.73
N ASP A 69 -17.39 -3.62 -4.50
CA ASP A 69 -16.88 -3.70 -5.88
C ASP A 69 -15.35 -3.81 -5.92
N SER A 70 -14.83 -4.95 -5.49
CA SER A 70 -13.39 -5.22 -5.51
C SER A 70 -12.78 -5.26 -6.92
N ALA A 71 -13.61 -5.33 -7.98
CA ALA A 71 -13.13 -5.37 -9.35
C ALA A 71 -12.65 -3.99 -9.85
N SER A 72 -13.13 -2.89 -9.26
CA SER A 72 -12.71 -1.53 -9.62
C SER A 72 -11.61 -0.96 -8.73
N HIS A 73 -11.29 -1.64 -7.63
CA HIS A 73 -10.26 -1.25 -6.67
C HIS A 73 -8.87 -1.09 -7.30
N GLY A 74 -8.16 -0.04 -6.88
CA GLY A 74 -6.89 0.41 -7.46
C GLY A 74 -7.07 1.31 -8.69
N ALA A 75 -8.12 1.12 -9.50
CA ALA A 75 -8.38 1.97 -10.66
C ALA A 75 -8.91 3.36 -10.25
N ILE A 76 -9.73 3.42 -9.20
CA ILE A 76 -10.24 4.69 -8.67
C ILE A 76 -9.11 5.43 -7.95
N SER A 77 -8.29 4.73 -7.15
CA SER A 77 -7.07 5.29 -6.55
C SER A 77 -6.18 5.94 -7.61
N ALA A 78 -5.84 5.19 -8.67
CA ALA A 78 -5.00 5.70 -9.76
C ALA A 78 -5.58 6.97 -10.43
N LYS A 79 -6.90 7.03 -10.61
CA LYS A 79 -7.59 8.20 -11.15
C LYS A 79 -7.44 9.41 -10.22
N ILE A 80 -7.75 9.25 -8.94
CA ILE A 80 -7.65 10.34 -7.94
C ILE A 80 -6.22 10.88 -7.90
N LEU A 81 -5.22 9.99 -7.91
CA LEU A 81 -3.80 10.35 -7.86
C LEU A 81 -3.36 11.12 -9.10
N GLY A 82 -3.81 10.71 -10.28
CA GLY A 82 -3.56 11.45 -11.52
C GLY A 82 -4.15 12.86 -11.50
N GLU A 83 -5.36 13.04 -10.96
CA GLU A 83 -6.00 14.35 -10.80
C GLU A 83 -5.27 15.25 -9.78
N LYS A 84 -4.58 14.65 -8.80
CA LYS A 84 -3.77 15.36 -7.79
C LYS A 84 -2.33 15.64 -8.24
N GLY A 85 -1.94 15.24 -9.45
CA GLY A 85 -0.59 15.47 -9.98
C GLY A 85 0.47 14.51 -9.45
N VAL A 86 0.07 13.38 -8.85
CA VAL A 86 0.98 12.32 -8.43
C VAL A 86 1.56 11.63 -9.67
N SER A 87 2.81 11.17 -9.55
CA SER A 87 3.53 10.49 -10.63
C SER A 87 2.72 9.35 -11.24
N PHE A 88 2.75 9.27 -12.57
CA PHE A 88 2.11 8.18 -13.32
C PHE A 88 2.63 6.80 -12.88
N GLU A 89 3.91 6.68 -12.54
CA GLU A 89 4.49 5.42 -12.08
C GLU A 89 3.86 4.93 -10.77
N ILE A 90 3.58 5.85 -9.84
CA ILE A 90 2.86 5.55 -8.59
C ILE A 90 1.40 5.17 -8.89
N ALA A 91 0.72 5.94 -9.75
CA ALA A 91 -0.67 5.65 -10.09
C ALA A 91 -0.81 4.29 -10.80
N ASP A 92 0.11 3.93 -11.69
CA ASP A 92 0.09 2.67 -12.44
C ASP A 92 0.42 1.46 -11.55
N VAL A 93 1.41 1.57 -10.66
CA VAL A 93 1.71 0.47 -9.72
C VAL A 93 0.55 0.23 -8.75
N ILE A 94 -0.10 1.32 -8.28
CA ILE A 94 -1.29 1.22 -7.44
C ILE A 94 -2.42 0.58 -8.23
N LYS A 95 -2.67 0.96 -9.48
CA LYS A 95 -3.69 0.28 -10.28
C LYS A 95 -3.43 -1.22 -10.39
N LYS A 96 -2.17 -1.62 -10.61
CA LYS A 96 -1.77 -3.01 -10.79
C LYS A 96 -1.64 -3.81 -9.50
N HIS A 97 -1.77 -3.20 -8.31
CA HIS A 97 -1.78 -3.97 -7.07
C HIS A 97 -3.00 -4.92 -7.02
N ASN A 98 -4.08 -4.58 -7.73
CA ASN A 98 -5.29 -5.41 -7.96
C ASN A 98 -5.38 -5.92 -9.42
N ALA A 99 -4.27 -6.38 -10.00
CA ALA A 99 -4.21 -6.74 -11.41
C ALA A 99 -5.23 -7.82 -11.82
N GLU A 100 -5.48 -8.83 -10.98
CA GLU A 100 -6.44 -9.90 -11.25
C GLU A 100 -7.87 -9.36 -11.40
N GLY A 101 -8.29 -8.44 -10.52
CA GLY A 101 -9.61 -7.82 -10.57
C GLY A 101 -9.83 -6.98 -11.83
N LEU A 102 -8.75 -6.43 -12.38
CA LEU A 102 -8.75 -5.55 -13.55
C LEU A 102 -8.34 -6.24 -14.87
N GLY A 103 -8.03 -7.53 -14.84
CA GLY A 103 -7.52 -8.26 -16.02
C GLY A 103 -6.16 -7.74 -16.53
N LEU A 104 -5.34 -7.20 -15.63
CA LEU A 104 -4.00 -6.69 -15.91
C LEU A 104 -2.94 -7.75 -15.57
N VAL A 105 -1.71 -7.51 -16.02
CA VAL A 105 -0.56 -8.38 -15.72
C VAL A 105 0.52 -7.55 -15.04
N ARG A 106 1.06 -8.07 -13.93
CA ARG A 106 2.25 -7.53 -13.28
C ARG A 106 3.51 -8.04 -13.99
N SER A 107 4.50 -7.17 -14.10
CA SER A 107 5.71 -7.37 -14.89
C SER A 107 6.94 -6.71 -14.28
N THR A 108 6.76 -5.69 -13.43
CA THR A 108 7.88 -4.94 -12.85
C THR A 108 8.15 -5.37 -11.41
N LEU A 109 9.37 -5.10 -10.94
CA LEU A 109 9.75 -5.29 -9.55
C LEU A 109 8.87 -4.47 -8.61
N PHE A 110 8.48 -3.26 -9.01
CA PHE A 110 7.68 -2.36 -8.18
C PHE A 110 6.25 -2.89 -8.00
N GLU A 111 5.64 -3.39 -9.08
CA GLU A 111 4.31 -4.01 -9.06
C GLU A 111 4.28 -5.26 -8.18
N HIS A 112 5.28 -6.14 -8.32
CA HIS A 112 5.38 -7.32 -7.45
C HIS A 112 5.65 -6.94 -5.99
N ALA A 113 6.49 -5.94 -5.74
CA ALA A 113 6.80 -5.50 -4.39
C ALA A 113 5.55 -4.98 -3.66
N LEU A 114 4.74 -4.14 -4.32
CA LEU A 114 3.52 -3.60 -3.70
C LEU A 114 2.50 -4.70 -3.39
N THR A 115 2.30 -5.65 -4.30
CA THR A 115 1.40 -6.79 -4.06
C THR A 115 1.93 -7.73 -2.97
N CYS A 116 3.24 -7.92 -2.86
CA CYS A 116 3.83 -8.66 -1.74
C CYS A 116 3.66 -7.92 -0.41
N ALA A 117 3.83 -6.59 -0.39
CA ALA A 117 3.62 -5.77 0.79
C ALA A 117 2.19 -5.89 1.29
N GLU A 118 1.21 -5.79 0.39
CA GLU A 118 -0.22 -6.00 0.66
C GLU A 118 -0.53 -7.35 1.30
N SER A 119 0.06 -8.43 0.76
CA SER A 119 -0.16 -9.78 1.29
C SER A 119 0.46 -9.94 2.69
N ILE A 120 1.63 -9.34 2.93
CA ILE A 120 2.35 -9.43 4.20
C ILE A 120 1.66 -8.61 5.29
N THR A 121 1.14 -7.41 5.00
CA THR A 121 0.39 -6.62 5.98
C THR A 121 -0.86 -7.37 6.44
N GLY A 122 -1.62 -7.93 5.51
CA GLY A 122 -2.79 -8.77 5.82
C GLY A 122 -2.43 -9.97 6.70
N MET A 123 -1.31 -10.64 6.39
CA MET A 123 -0.80 -11.75 7.20
C MET A 123 -0.40 -11.30 8.62
N ILE A 124 0.34 -10.21 8.77
CA ILE A 124 0.75 -9.68 10.08
C ILE A 124 -0.49 -9.34 10.92
N VAL A 125 -1.51 -8.71 10.32
CA VAL A 125 -2.76 -8.39 11.00
C VAL A 125 -3.51 -9.66 11.40
N ALA A 126 -3.62 -10.65 10.51
CA ALA A 126 -4.27 -11.92 10.81
C ALA A 126 -3.56 -12.67 11.95
N THR A 127 -2.22 -12.71 11.94
CA THR A 127 -1.41 -13.29 13.02
C THR A 127 -1.55 -12.50 14.32
N ALA A 128 -1.70 -11.17 14.26
CA ALA A 128 -1.99 -10.38 15.46
C ALA A 128 -3.32 -10.83 16.09
N LEU A 129 -4.37 -11.04 15.27
CA LEU A 129 -5.71 -11.33 15.76
C LEU A 129 -5.85 -12.69 16.45
N ILE A 130 -4.97 -13.65 16.16
CA ILE A 130 -4.93 -14.95 16.85
C ILE A 130 -4.20 -14.90 18.20
N TYR A 131 -3.38 -13.88 18.44
CA TYR A 131 -2.69 -13.70 19.72
C TYR A 131 -3.67 -13.23 20.82
N PRO A 132 -3.53 -13.68 22.08
CA PRO A 132 -4.46 -13.34 23.16
C PRO A 132 -4.63 -11.83 23.41
N ASP A 133 -3.55 -11.07 23.24
CA ASP A 133 -3.53 -9.62 23.44
C ASP A 133 -3.84 -8.81 22.17
N LYS A 134 -3.90 -9.49 21.01
CA LYS A 134 -4.19 -8.91 19.69
C LYS A 134 -3.23 -7.79 19.25
N LYS A 135 -2.00 -7.79 19.77
CA LYS A 135 -1.01 -6.74 19.51
C LYS A 135 0.03 -7.20 18.48
N ILE A 136 0.25 -6.38 17.45
CA ILE A 136 1.34 -6.58 16.48
C ILE A 136 2.71 -6.65 17.18
N SER A 137 2.92 -5.82 18.20
CA SER A 137 4.19 -5.78 18.96
C SER A 137 4.51 -7.07 19.72
N SER A 138 3.53 -7.96 19.88
CA SER A 138 3.69 -9.22 20.60
C SER A 138 4.03 -10.39 19.66
N ILE A 139 3.87 -10.20 18.35
CA ILE A 139 4.11 -11.23 17.34
C ILE A 139 5.60 -11.52 17.22
N LYS A 140 5.96 -12.81 17.26
CA LYS A 140 7.31 -13.27 16.93
C LYS A 140 7.42 -13.58 15.43
N VAL A 141 8.57 -13.27 14.84
CA VAL A 141 8.84 -13.55 13.41
C VAL A 141 8.63 -15.02 13.07
N ASP A 142 9.03 -15.94 13.95
CA ASP A 142 8.85 -17.38 13.77
C ASP A 142 7.39 -17.79 13.58
N ASP A 143 6.45 -17.07 14.18
CA ASP A 143 5.02 -17.41 14.11
C ASP A 143 4.38 -16.95 12.79
N LEU A 144 4.97 -15.94 12.14
CA LEU A 144 4.62 -15.55 10.77
C LEU A 144 5.07 -16.61 9.76
N VAL A 145 6.22 -17.25 10.01
CA VAL A 145 6.81 -18.25 9.11
C VAL A 145 6.16 -19.64 9.29
N LYS A 146 5.86 -20.04 10.53
CA LYS A 146 5.30 -21.38 10.85
C LYS A 146 3.83 -21.55 10.48
N SER A 147 3.06 -20.47 10.39
CA SER A 147 1.64 -20.52 10.05
C SER A 147 1.37 -21.04 8.63
N HIS A 148 2.41 -21.20 7.79
CA HIS A 148 2.26 -21.42 6.34
C HIS A 148 3.31 -22.37 5.73
N MET A 149 3.94 -23.23 6.53
CA MET A 149 4.66 -24.44 6.08
C MET A 149 3.89 -25.68 6.54
#